data_AF-A0AAD9MJI5-F1
#
_entry.id   AF-A0AAD9MJI5-F1
#
_cell.length_a   1.000
_cell.length_b   1.000
_cell.length_c   1.000
_cell.angle_alpha   90.00
_cell.angle_beta   90.00
_cell.angle_gamma   90.00
#
_symmetry.space_group_name_H-M   'P 1'
#
loop_
_entity.id
_entity.type
_entity.pdbx_description
1 polymer ?
#
loop_
_entity_poly.entity_id
_entity_poly.type
_entity_poly.pdbx_seq_one_letter_code
_entity_poly.pdbx_strand_id
1 'polypeptide(L)'
;MQGGQLRNDRHTTLASLLLKADLAPDPLERILAMARVVLAFTIDLMRPGQGLAETPIVILGHHVMTHRELAERHCGDAVVLMLQEICSHAPEARPTLLQGKDRGPEVLRLTLHATPVAAVKAQRGTLAGLGGAGSPPYIEVALQGKGQLVLPRHGENYSFTLPALRFTEPQSETCPVELAGNCGVTCAESGLALTLKFRDNHAVKGVVTRAGSDARIATLTGHWNGGINVDVPELGASGTVYNARQTNPVPVPWVNLGQPGPRRLAKLWSAILESLYFLDPHQAAAYGKKAEQMATEVPMAMKHSLLYEVAEGIKPKKAGDDASEAELIRAAAPELPLPPVVRTARAEGHLPIFQLFYSLQTVQE
;
A
#
# COMPACT_ATOMS: atom_id res chain seq x y z
N MET A 1 -17.72 18.23 30.18
CA MET A 1 -17.10 17.49 29.06
C MET A 1 -16.46 16.24 29.62
N GLN A 2 -16.90 15.05 29.23
CA GLN A 2 -16.23 13.81 29.60
C GLN A 2 -14.85 13.81 28.93
N GLY A 3 -13.78 13.60 29.71
CA GLY A 3 -12.41 13.58 29.19
C GLY A 3 -12.25 12.43 28.18
N GLY A 4 -12.47 12.74 26.90
CA GLY A 4 -12.16 11.85 25.80
C GLY A 4 -10.67 11.56 25.83
N GLN A 5 -10.31 10.30 26.10
CA GLN A 5 -8.91 9.88 26.10
C GLN A 5 -8.33 10.14 24.71
N LEU A 6 -7.38 11.07 24.60
CA LEU A 6 -6.69 11.40 23.35
C LEU A 6 -6.14 10.12 22.72
N ARG A 7 -6.44 9.88 21.43
CA ARG A 7 -6.10 8.63 20.74
C ARG A 7 -5.07 8.92 19.66
N ASN A 8 -3.98 8.16 19.67
CA ASN A 8 -3.08 8.09 18.52
C ASN A 8 -3.84 7.57 17.30
N ASP A 9 -3.42 7.99 16.11
CA ASP A 9 -3.88 7.36 14.86
C ASP A 9 -3.55 5.86 14.93
N ARG A 10 -4.60 5.04 15.01
CA ARG A 10 -4.47 3.58 15.07
C ARG A 10 -4.55 2.96 13.70
N HIS A 11 -4.86 3.68 12.64
CA HIS A 11 -4.99 3.15 11.28
C HIS A 11 -3.69 3.33 10.50
N THR A 12 -3.06 4.50 10.66
CA THR A 12 -1.82 4.82 9.99
C THR A 12 -0.85 5.53 10.92
N THR A 13 0.42 5.64 10.52
CA THR A 13 1.37 6.56 11.19
C THR A 13 1.41 7.94 10.53
N LEU A 14 0.42 8.28 9.69
CA LEU A 14 0.49 9.44 8.81
C LEU A 14 0.14 10.75 9.51
N ALA A 15 -0.79 10.76 10.47
CA ALA A 15 -1.25 12.00 11.13
C ALA A 15 -0.09 12.90 11.59
N SER A 16 0.80 12.35 12.42
CA SER A 16 1.95 13.07 12.96
C SER A 16 2.94 13.49 11.86
N LEU A 17 3.14 12.66 10.84
CA LEU A 17 4.04 12.98 9.72
C LEU A 17 3.49 14.12 8.86
N LEU A 18 2.19 14.10 8.58
CA LEU A 18 1.49 15.10 7.80
C LEU A 18 1.43 16.45 8.53
N LEU A 19 1.15 16.44 9.84
CA LEU A 19 1.21 17.67 10.65
C LEU A 19 2.63 18.25 10.70
N LYS A 20 3.67 17.41 10.78
CA LYS A 20 5.06 17.88 10.68
C LYS A 20 5.38 18.46 9.31
N ALA A 21 4.85 17.87 8.24
CA ALA A 21 4.98 18.42 6.89
C ALA A 21 4.33 19.80 6.78
N ASP A 22 3.11 19.98 7.32
CA ASP A 22 2.44 21.29 7.32
C ASP A 22 3.13 22.32 8.23
N LEU A 23 3.77 21.89 9.32
CA LEU A 23 4.46 22.80 10.24
C LEU A 23 5.85 23.22 9.75
N ALA A 24 6.45 22.50 8.80
CA ALA A 24 7.79 22.79 8.30
C ALA A 24 7.81 24.09 7.46
N PRO A 25 8.64 25.09 7.83
CA PRO A 25 8.65 26.39 7.16
C PRO A 25 9.36 26.35 5.81
N ASP A 26 10.34 25.47 5.65
CA ASP A 26 11.16 25.38 4.44
C ASP A 26 10.61 24.33 3.44
N PRO A 27 10.51 24.65 2.13
CA PRO A 27 10.02 23.70 1.14
C PRO A 27 10.84 22.40 1.02
N LEU A 28 12.15 22.44 1.28
CA LEU A 28 12.99 21.24 1.31
C LEU A 28 12.60 20.34 2.48
N GLU A 29 12.35 20.91 3.66
CA GLU A 29 11.87 20.13 4.81
C GLU A 29 10.50 19.50 4.52
N ARG A 30 9.59 20.23 3.86
CA ARG A 30 8.28 19.72 3.45
C ARG A 30 8.39 18.57 2.45
N ILE A 31 9.21 18.67 1.41
CA ILE A 31 9.36 17.55 0.45
C ILE A 31 10.07 16.34 1.08
N LEU A 32 10.98 16.55 2.05
CA LEU A 32 11.56 15.46 2.83
C LEU A 32 10.54 14.83 3.78
N ALA A 33 9.63 15.61 4.37
CA ALA A 33 8.50 15.08 5.11
C ALA A 33 7.57 14.27 4.20
N MET A 34 7.37 14.68 2.95
CA MET A 34 6.65 13.88 1.95
C MET A 34 7.36 12.56 1.61
N ALA A 35 8.69 12.55 1.57
CA ALA A 35 9.45 11.30 1.47
C ALA A 35 9.07 10.33 2.61
N ARG A 36 8.97 10.86 3.86
CA ARG A 36 8.55 10.07 5.02
C ARG A 36 7.13 9.55 4.90
N VAL A 37 6.20 10.37 4.43
CA VAL A 37 4.79 9.99 4.21
C VAL A 37 4.70 8.83 3.23
N VAL A 38 5.35 8.94 2.07
CA VAL A 38 5.38 7.89 1.05
C VAL A 38 6.01 6.60 1.58
N LEU A 39 7.17 6.72 2.24
CA LEU A 39 7.87 5.57 2.82
C LEU A 39 7.01 4.89 3.89
N ALA A 40 6.43 5.66 4.81
CA ALA A 40 5.57 5.13 5.86
C ALA A 40 4.36 4.41 5.28
N PHE A 41 3.64 5.03 4.33
CA PHE A 41 2.49 4.41 3.69
C PHE A 41 2.87 3.11 2.94
N THR A 42 3.95 3.14 2.17
CA THR A 42 4.41 1.96 1.43
C THR A 42 4.82 0.83 2.37
N ILE A 43 5.53 1.17 3.45
CA ILE A 43 6.02 0.17 4.40
C ILE A 43 4.90 -0.34 5.31
N ASP A 44 3.83 0.44 5.51
CA ASP A 44 2.63 -0.04 6.18
C ASP A 44 2.02 -1.25 5.45
N LEU A 45 2.14 -1.39 4.13
CA LEU A 45 1.77 -2.63 3.43
C LEU A 45 2.46 -3.87 4.02
N MET A 46 3.69 -3.73 4.49
CA MET A 46 4.47 -4.83 5.08
C MET A 46 4.26 -4.98 6.59
N ARG A 47 3.43 -4.15 7.22
CA ARG A 47 3.19 -4.22 8.66
C ARG A 47 2.05 -5.16 9.01
N PRO A 48 2.24 -6.02 10.05
CA PRO A 48 1.14 -6.76 10.64
C PRO A 48 0.04 -5.82 11.14
N GLY A 49 -1.20 -6.24 10.95
CA GLY A 49 -2.35 -5.59 11.54
C GLY A 49 -2.51 -5.93 13.03
N GLN A 50 -3.34 -5.18 13.74
CA GLN A 50 -3.56 -5.32 15.18
C GLN A 50 -4.75 -6.22 15.54
N GLY A 51 -5.54 -6.69 14.56
CA GLY A 51 -6.66 -7.58 14.82
C GLY A 51 -7.44 -7.96 13.57
N LEU A 52 -8.49 -8.77 13.75
CA LEU A 52 -9.26 -9.37 12.66
C LEU A 52 -9.96 -8.36 11.74
N ALA A 53 -10.28 -7.16 12.24
CA ALA A 53 -10.84 -6.07 11.41
C ALA A 53 -9.85 -5.52 10.36
N GLU A 54 -8.57 -5.82 10.54
CA GLU A 54 -7.48 -5.53 9.60
C GLU A 54 -7.09 -6.75 8.77
N THR A 55 -7.83 -7.86 8.84
CA THR A 55 -7.64 -8.97 7.90
C THR A 55 -8.16 -8.53 6.53
N PRO A 56 -7.38 -8.67 5.45
CA PRO A 56 -7.85 -8.44 4.09
C PRO A 56 -9.03 -9.35 3.75
N ILE A 57 -10.08 -8.78 3.17
CA ILE A 57 -11.27 -9.50 2.74
C ILE A 57 -11.63 -9.01 1.34
N VAL A 58 -11.70 -9.93 0.37
CA VAL A 58 -12.09 -9.62 -1.02
C VAL A 58 -13.60 -9.65 -1.14
N ILE A 59 -14.22 -8.53 -0.75
CA ILE A 59 -15.65 -8.25 -0.95
C ILE A 59 -15.78 -6.88 -1.62
N LEU A 60 -16.75 -6.73 -2.52
CA LEU A 60 -17.05 -5.44 -3.14
C LEU A 60 -17.61 -4.46 -2.11
N GLY A 61 -17.17 -3.20 -2.17
CA GLY A 61 -17.76 -2.11 -1.40
C GLY A 61 -17.32 -2.05 0.06
N HIS A 62 -16.24 -2.76 0.41
CA HIS A 62 -15.63 -2.64 1.72
C HIS A 62 -15.12 -1.22 1.91
N HIS A 63 -15.78 -0.48 2.80
CA HIS A 63 -15.38 0.84 3.20
C HIS A 63 -15.07 0.86 4.70
N VAL A 64 -14.07 1.64 5.08
CA VAL A 64 -13.88 2.04 6.48
C VAL A 64 -13.99 3.53 6.53
N MET A 65 -14.76 4.01 7.49
CA MET A 65 -14.88 5.43 7.80
C MET A 65 -14.56 5.62 9.27
N THR A 66 -13.65 6.55 9.54
CA THR A 66 -13.17 6.80 10.88
C THR A 66 -13.12 8.31 11.12
N HIS A 67 -13.68 8.74 12.25
CA HIS A 67 -13.62 10.11 12.76
C HIS A 67 -12.98 10.09 14.16
N ARG A 68 -11.88 10.82 14.37
CA ARG A 68 -11.14 10.81 15.65
C ARG A 68 -10.55 12.16 15.98
N GLU A 69 -10.69 12.58 17.23
CA GLU A 69 -9.81 13.59 17.81
C GLU A 69 -8.43 12.99 18.05
N LEU A 70 -7.41 13.69 17.59
CA LEU A 70 -6.01 13.30 17.73
C LEU A 70 -5.40 13.89 18.99
N ALA A 71 -4.36 13.24 19.51
CA ALA A 71 -3.56 13.77 20.62
C ALA A 71 -2.72 14.98 20.17
N GLU A 72 -2.32 14.97 18.90
CA GLU A 72 -1.57 16.03 18.26
C GLU A 72 -2.40 17.30 18.11
N ARG A 73 -1.76 18.44 18.33
CA ARG A 73 -2.32 19.76 18.12
C ARG A 73 -1.68 20.43 16.90
N HIS A 74 -2.44 21.27 16.22
CA HIS A 74 -1.95 22.11 15.13
C HIS A 74 -2.00 23.56 15.59
N CYS A 75 -0.84 24.21 15.70
CA CYS A 75 -0.74 25.60 16.18
C CYS A 75 -1.43 25.89 17.53
N GLY A 76 -1.60 24.86 18.37
CA GLY A 76 -2.29 24.96 19.67
C GLY A 76 -3.71 24.41 19.65
N ASP A 77 -4.32 24.29 18.47
CA ASP A 77 -5.69 23.84 18.29
C ASP A 77 -5.79 22.32 18.29
N ALA A 78 -6.91 21.79 18.79
CA ALA A 78 -7.23 20.39 18.67
C ALA A 78 -7.46 20.01 17.20
N VAL A 79 -7.02 18.81 16.81
CA VAL A 79 -7.14 18.32 15.43
C VAL A 79 -8.01 17.08 15.39
N VAL A 80 -8.87 17.01 14.39
CA VAL A 80 -9.68 15.85 14.07
C VAL A 80 -9.21 15.23 12.77
N LEU A 81 -9.04 13.91 12.81
CA LEU A 81 -8.81 13.05 11.66
C LEU A 81 -10.14 12.52 11.11
N MET A 82 -10.32 12.72 9.81
CA MET A 82 -11.29 12.02 8.98
C MET A 82 -10.56 11.10 8.01
N LEU A 83 -10.78 9.80 8.15
CA LEU A 83 -10.22 8.79 7.28
C LEU A 83 -11.34 8.01 6.62
N GLN A 84 -11.25 7.84 5.31
CA GLN A 84 -12.08 6.91 4.55
C GLN A 84 -11.20 6.07 3.61
N GLU A 85 -11.27 4.76 3.77
CA GLU A 85 -10.69 3.78 2.84
C GLU A 85 -11.82 3.11 2.07
N ILE A 86 -11.67 2.98 0.76
CA ILE A 86 -12.65 2.35 -0.13
C ILE A 86 -11.90 1.35 -1.00
N CYS A 87 -12.39 0.10 -1.04
CA CYS A 87 -12.01 -0.89 -2.04
C CYS A 87 -13.24 -1.23 -2.88
N SER A 88 -13.22 -0.89 -4.17
CA SER A 88 -14.36 -1.10 -5.05
C SER A 88 -13.92 -1.29 -6.52
N HIS A 89 -14.85 -1.73 -7.37
CA HIS A 89 -14.65 -1.77 -8.83
C HIS A 89 -15.24 -0.53 -9.53
N ALA A 90 -15.80 0.41 -8.75
CA ALA A 90 -16.44 1.62 -9.25
C ALA A 90 -15.47 2.82 -9.10
N PRO A 91 -14.88 3.34 -10.20
CA PRO A 91 -13.95 4.47 -10.12
C PRO A 91 -14.59 5.74 -9.58
N GLU A 92 -15.91 5.88 -9.76
CA GLU A 92 -16.71 6.99 -9.28
C GLU A 92 -17.11 6.89 -7.81
N ALA A 93 -16.71 5.85 -7.09
CA ALA A 93 -16.94 5.76 -5.65
C ALA A 93 -16.37 7.03 -4.98
N ARG A 94 -17.28 7.86 -4.46
CA ARG A 94 -16.91 9.14 -3.84
C ARG A 94 -16.75 8.94 -2.34
N PRO A 95 -15.84 9.70 -1.71
CA PRO A 95 -15.84 9.77 -0.27
C PRO A 95 -17.21 10.30 0.17
N THR A 96 -17.78 9.62 1.15
CA THR A 96 -18.98 10.13 1.80
C THR A 96 -18.50 11.31 2.61
N LEU A 97 -18.98 12.51 2.28
CA LEU A 97 -18.80 13.69 3.12
C LEU A 97 -19.39 13.36 4.48
N LEU A 98 -18.52 13.00 5.43
CA LEU A 98 -18.87 12.99 6.83
C LEU A 98 -19.43 14.39 7.11
N GLN A 99 -20.60 14.51 7.72
CA GLN A 99 -21.07 15.78 8.25
C GLN A 99 -20.79 15.75 9.76
N GLY A 100 -19.99 16.70 10.23
CA GLY A 100 -19.73 16.92 11.66
C GLY A 100 -20.09 18.36 11.98
N LYS A 101 -20.68 18.60 13.16
CA LYS A 101 -21.16 19.93 13.56
C LYS A 101 -20.03 20.89 13.96
N ASP A 102 -18.84 20.39 14.29
CA ASP A 102 -17.77 21.17 14.91
C ASP A 102 -16.47 21.10 14.08
N ARG A 103 -16.52 21.61 12.85
CA ARG A 103 -15.37 21.60 11.92
C ARG A 103 -14.75 22.97 11.78
N GLY A 104 -13.50 23.06 12.19
CA GLY A 104 -12.63 24.17 11.85
C GLY A 104 -12.06 24.08 10.44
N PRO A 105 -11.17 25.02 10.07
CA PRO A 105 -10.47 25.00 8.80
C PRO A 105 -9.72 23.69 8.57
N GLU A 106 -9.65 23.29 7.30
CA GLU A 106 -8.84 22.14 6.89
C GLU A 106 -7.35 22.47 7.03
N VAL A 107 -6.65 21.66 7.82
CA VAL A 107 -5.21 21.74 8.01
C VAL A 107 -4.48 21.14 6.82
N LEU A 108 -4.94 19.98 6.34
CA LEU A 108 -4.40 19.30 5.17
C LEU A 108 -5.35 18.22 4.65
N ARG A 109 -5.12 17.81 3.40
CA ARG A 109 -5.87 16.72 2.76
C ARG A 109 -4.97 15.83 1.92
N LEU A 110 -4.91 14.55 2.27
CA LEU A 110 -4.27 13.50 1.50
C LEU A 110 -5.36 12.65 0.80
N THR A 111 -5.24 12.52 -0.51
CA THR A 111 -6.03 11.58 -1.32
C THR A 111 -5.10 10.64 -2.06
N LEU A 112 -5.44 9.36 -2.14
CA LEU A 112 -4.68 8.39 -2.91
C LEU A 112 -5.63 7.48 -3.67
N HIS A 113 -5.35 7.28 -4.95
CA HIS A 113 -6.00 6.31 -5.79
C HIS A 113 -4.96 5.30 -6.28
N ALA A 114 -5.20 4.00 -6.06
CA ALA A 114 -4.32 2.94 -6.50
C ALA A 114 -5.13 1.76 -7.08
N THR A 115 -4.74 1.30 -8.25
CA THR A 115 -5.26 0.12 -8.94
C THR A 115 -4.12 -0.91 -9.00
N PRO A 116 -4.13 -1.94 -8.14
CA PRO A 116 -3.13 -2.99 -8.18
C PRO A 116 -3.24 -3.82 -9.47
N VAL A 117 -2.14 -3.95 -10.18
CA VAL A 117 -2.04 -4.79 -11.38
C VAL A 117 -0.91 -5.79 -11.18
N ALA A 118 -1.27 -7.06 -11.01
CA ALA A 118 -0.34 -8.16 -10.85
C ALA A 118 0.07 -8.74 -12.20
N ALA A 119 1.36 -9.05 -12.36
CA ALA A 119 1.87 -9.78 -13.50
C ALA A 119 3.07 -10.65 -13.10
N VAL A 120 3.16 -11.85 -13.67
CA VAL A 120 4.39 -12.65 -13.56
C VAL A 120 5.46 -12.04 -14.46
N LYS A 121 6.67 -11.93 -13.93
CA LYS A 121 7.86 -11.42 -14.60
C LYS A 121 9.01 -12.40 -14.42
N ALA A 122 9.96 -12.37 -15.35
CA ALA A 122 11.25 -13.02 -15.18
C ALA A 122 12.33 -12.16 -15.85
N GLN A 123 13.54 -12.13 -15.29
CA GLN A 123 14.66 -11.51 -15.99
C GLN A 123 14.95 -12.30 -17.27
N ARG A 124 14.72 -11.67 -18.43
CA ARG A 124 15.23 -12.17 -19.71
C ARG A 124 16.73 -11.92 -19.76
N GLY A 125 17.51 -12.84 -19.18
CA GLY A 125 18.95 -12.82 -19.38
C GLY A 125 19.28 -13.03 -20.85
N THR A 126 20.11 -12.18 -21.45
CA THR A 126 20.68 -12.38 -22.80
C THR A 126 21.47 -13.69 -22.92
N LEU A 127 21.88 -14.28 -21.78
CA LEU A 127 22.58 -15.55 -21.64
C LEU A 127 21.67 -16.75 -21.29
N ALA A 128 20.36 -16.56 -21.13
CA ALA A 128 19.44 -17.67 -20.85
C ALA A 128 19.38 -18.71 -22.00
N GLY A 129 19.81 -18.33 -23.21
CA GLY A 129 19.98 -19.23 -24.34
C GLY A 129 21.23 -20.13 -24.29
N LEU A 130 22.14 -19.93 -23.32
CA LEU A 130 23.42 -20.67 -23.21
C LEU A 130 23.50 -21.57 -21.95
N GLY A 131 22.35 -21.97 -21.39
CA GLY A 131 22.32 -22.95 -20.29
C GLY A 131 22.63 -22.38 -18.89
N GLY A 132 22.72 -21.05 -18.74
CA GLY A 132 22.73 -20.43 -17.42
C GLY A 132 21.37 -20.57 -16.75
N ALA A 133 21.34 -20.95 -15.47
CA ALA A 133 20.10 -20.96 -14.68
C ALA A 133 19.51 -19.54 -14.68
N GLY A 134 18.42 -19.35 -15.44
CA GLY A 134 17.70 -18.09 -15.45
C GLY A 134 17.21 -17.74 -14.05
N SER A 135 17.17 -16.44 -13.74
CA SER A 135 16.55 -15.95 -12.50
C SER A 135 15.12 -16.53 -12.38
N PRO A 136 14.72 -17.01 -11.19
CA PRO A 136 13.37 -17.53 -11.00
C PRO A 136 12.33 -16.45 -11.36
N PRO A 137 11.17 -16.85 -11.92
CA PRO A 137 10.07 -15.91 -12.11
C PRO A 137 9.62 -15.34 -10.75
N TYR A 138 9.03 -14.16 -10.77
CA TYR A 138 8.47 -13.48 -9.62
C TYR A 138 7.15 -12.81 -10.02
N ILE A 139 6.31 -12.46 -9.06
CA ILE A 139 5.13 -11.64 -9.32
C ILE A 139 5.44 -10.19 -8.98
N GLU A 140 5.15 -9.29 -9.90
CA GLU A 140 5.19 -7.85 -9.66
C GLU A 140 3.76 -7.30 -9.58
N VAL A 141 3.45 -6.56 -8.52
CA VAL A 141 2.19 -5.84 -8.38
C VAL A 141 2.48 -4.35 -8.51
N ALA A 142 2.12 -3.78 -9.65
CA ALA A 142 2.19 -2.36 -9.88
C ALA A 142 0.99 -1.65 -9.24
N LEU A 143 1.24 -0.68 -8.37
CA LEU A 143 0.20 0.15 -7.75
C LEU A 143 -0.07 1.36 -8.65
N GLN A 144 -0.85 1.16 -9.70
CA GLN A 144 -1.11 2.20 -10.69
C GLN A 144 -2.01 3.30 -10.11
N GLY A 145 -1.64 4.56 -10.28
CA GLY A 145 -2.44 5.67 -9.80
C GLY A 145 -1.59 6.76 -9.19
N LYS A 146 -2.22 7.60 -8.38
CA LYS A 146 -1.61 8.84 -7.92
C LYS A 146 -2.13 9.23 -6.54
N GLY A 147 -1.21 9.67 -5.71
CA GLY A 147 -1.49 10.37 -4.46
C GLY A 147 -1.38 11.87 -4.63
N GLN A 148 -2.18 12.60 -3.86
CA GLN A 148 -2.13 14.05 -3.74
C GLN A 148 -2.19 14.45 -2.27
N LEU A 149 -1.30 15.35 -1.84
CA LEU A 149 -1.38 16.03 -0.55
C LEU A 149 -1.52 17.53 -0.80
N VAL A 150 -2.59 18.11 -0.26
CA VAL A 150 -2.81 19.56 -0.23
C VAL A 150 -2.41 20.07 1.15
N LEU A 151 -1.55 21.10 1.16
CA LEU A 151 -1.18 21.87 2.35
C LEU A 151 -1.69 23.31 2.21
N PRO A 152 -2.95 23.61 2.60
CA PRO A 152 -3.57 24.91 2.43
C PRO A 152 -2.76 26.08 2.99
N ARG A 153 -2.10 25.88 4.15
CA ARG A 153 -1.28 26.91 4.81
C ARG A 153 -0.15 27.43 3.92
N HIS A 154 0.41 26.57 3.08
CA HIS A 154 1.52 26.90 2.17
C HIS A 154 1.06 27.17 0.73
N GLY A 155 -0.22 26.90 0.43
CA GLY A 155 -0.72 26.92 -0.94
C GLY A 155 -0.05 25.88 -1.84
N GLU A 156 0.39 24.74 -1.27
CA GLU A 156 1.16 23.72 -2.01
C GLU A 156 0.33 22.46 -2.28
N ASN A 157 0.54 21.85 -3.45
CA ASN A 157 -0.06 20.58 -3.82
C ASN A 157 1.00 19.57 -4.28
N TYR A 158 1.23 18.58 -3.43
CA TYR A 158 2.18 17.50 -3.70
C TYR A 158 1.49 16.35 -4.41
N SER A 159 2.04 15.96 -5.54
CA SER A 159 1.64 14.79 -6.31
C SER A 159 2.66 13.68 -6.13
N PHE A 160 2.23 12.44 -5.85
CA PHE A 160 3.15 11.32 -5.70
C PHE A 160 2.65 10.01 -6.31
N THR A 161 3.57 9.08 -6.54
CA THR A 161 3.27 7.70 -6.97
C THR A 161 3.68 6.71 -5.88
N LEU A 162 3.30 5.43 -6.03
CA LEU A 162 3.74 4.36 -5.14
C LEU A 162 4.70 3.43 -5.89
N PRO A 163 5.66 2.80 -5.20
CA PRO A 163 6.47 1.75 -5.82
C PRO A 163 5.63 0.48 -6.04
N ALA A 164 6.17 -0.43 -6.85
CA ALA A 164 5.60 -1.76 -7.02
C ALA A 164 6.02 -2.69 -5.87
N LEU A 165 5.24 -3.76 -5.67
CA LEU A 165 5.60 -4.89 -4.80
C LEU A 165 6.12 -6.05 -5.65
N ARG A 166 7.14 -6.76 -5.18
CA ARG A 166 7.65 -7.99 -5.80
C ARG A 166 7.57 -9.15 -4.84
N PHE A 167 6.97 -10.24 -5.29
CA PHE A 167 6.86 -11.51 -4.59
C PHE A 167 7.76 -12.53 -5.28
N THR A 168 8.89 -12.88 -4.67
CA THR A 168 9.92 -13.74 -5.29
C THR A 168 9.62 -15.23 -5.13
N GLU A 169 8.89 -15.61 -4.08
CA GLU A 169 8.51 -16.99 -3.80
C GLU A 169 7.03 -17.08 -3.39
N PRO A 170 6.08 -16.72 -4.28
CA PRO A 170 4.67 -16.52 -3.93
C PRO A 170 3.94 -17.77 -3.41
N GLN A 171 4.54 -18.95 -3.52
CA GLN A 171 4.01 -20.22 -3.03
C GLN A 171 4.57 -20.61 -1.65
N SER A 172 5.59 -19.90 -1.17
CA SER A 172 6.19 -20.12 0.14
C SER A 172 5.30 -19.57 1.24
N GLU A 173 5.25 -20.26 2.39
CA GLU A 173 4.60 -19.74 3.60
C GLU A 173 5.23 -18.42 4.06
N THR A 174 6.51 -18.21 3.75
CA THR A 174 7.26 -16.98 4.01
C THR A 174 7.64 -16.32 2.70
N CYS A 175 6.67 -16.02 1.82
CA CYS A 175 6.96 -15.35 0.54
C CYS A 175 7.65 -14.01 0.81
N PRO A 176 8.93 -13.83 0.41
CA PRO A 176 9.61 -12.57 0.55
C PRO A 176 8.92 -11.50 -0.30
N VAL A 177 8.87 -10.28 0.23
CA VAL A 177 8.32 -9.13 -0.48
C VAL A 177 9.36 -8.03 -0.56
N GLU A 178 9.56 -7.53 -1.77
CA GLU A 178 10.45 -6.41 -2.05
C GLU A 178 9.68 -5.22 -2.61
N LEU A 179 10.19 -4.01 -2.34
CA LEU A 179 9.75 -2.80 -3.01
C LEU A 179 10.56 -2.61 -4.27
N ALA A 180 9.92 -2.20 -5.36
CA ALA A 180 10.56 -2.07 -6.65
C ALA A 180 10.10 -0.84 -7.44
N GLY A 181 10.96 -0.41 -8.37
CA GLY A 181 10.66 0.68 -9.29
C GLY A 181 10.93 2.05 -8.69
N ASN A 182 10.28 3.07 -9.26
CA ASN A 182 10.49 4.45 -8.89
C ASN A 182 9.22 5.04 -8.27
N CYS A 183 9.39 5.82 -7.23
CA CYS A 183 8.36 6.71 -6.69
C CYS A 183 8.78 8.16 -6.94
N GLY A 184 7.88 8.96 -7.53
CA GLY A 184 8.06 10.40 -7.66
C GLY A 184 7.23 11.15 -6.62
N VAL A 185 7.73 12.28 -6.14
CA VAL A 185 6.95 13.32 -5.45
C VAL A 185 7.28 14.65 -6.13
N THR A 186 6.26 15.43 -6.48
CA THR A 186 6.43 16.71 -7.17
C THR A 186 5.50 17.76 -6.57
N CYS A 187 5.99 18.98 -6.38
CA CYS A 187 5.18 20.13 -6.00
C CYS A 187 5.53 21.28 -6.95
N ALA A 188 4.53 21.77 -7.69
CA ALA A 188 4.76 22.80 -8.70
C ALA A 188 5.06 24.15 -8.04
N GLU A 189 4.40 24.41 -6.91
CA GLU A 189 4.44 25.68 -6.19
C GLU A 189 5.79 25.89 -5.49
N SER A 190 6.39 24.83 -4.93
CA SER A 190 7.75 24.90 -4.39
C SER A 190 8.85 24.75 -5.45
N GLY A 191 8.49 24.29 -6.65
CA GLY A 191 9.45 23.97 -7.70
C GLY A 191 10.41 22.84 -7.32
N LEU A 192 10.01 21.93 -6.44
CA LEU A 192 10.83 20.79 -6.00
C LEU A 192 10.24 19.46 -6.48
N ALA A 193 11.15 18.53 -6.80
CA ALA A 193 10.84 17.16 -7.14
C ALA A 193 11.74 16.20 -6.36
N LEU A 194 11.17 15.07 -5.93
CA LEU A 194 11.88 13.97 -5.29
C LEU A 194 11.64 12.71 -6.11
N THR A 195 12.69 11.95 -6.38
CA THR A 195 12.59 10.60 -6.93
C THR A 195 13.21 9.61 -5.96
N LEU A 196 12.47 8.61 -5.52
CA LEU A 196 12.95 7.45 -4.77
C LEU A 196 13.01 6.24 -5.70
N LYS A 197 14.14 5.51 -5.71
CA LYS A 197 14.37 4.30 -6.48
C LYS A 197 14.55 3.13 -5.53
N PHE A 198 13.65 2.16 -5.61
CA PHE A 198 13.69 0.93 -4.82
C PHE A 198 14.36 -0.17 -5.63
N ARG A 199 15.30 -0.87 -4.99
CA ARG A 199 16.15 -1.89 -5.58
C ARG A 199 16.15 -3.13 -4.68
N ASP A 200 16.68 -4.21 -5.24
CA ASP A 200 16.82 -5.49 -4.54
C ASP A 200 17.63 -5.34 -3.24
N ASN A 201 17.46 -6.30 -2.33
CA ASN A 201 18.03 -6.28 -0.99
C ASN A 201 17.57 -5.06 -0.19
N HIS A 202 16.32 -4.67 -0.37
CA HIS A 202 15.67 -3.55 0.32
C HIS A 202 16.30 -2.16 0.12
N ALA A 203 17.20 -1.99 -0.85
CA ALA A 203 17.95 -0.76 -1.01
C ALA A 203 17.10 0.38 -1.59
N VAL A 204 17.29 1.59 -1.06
CA VAL A 204 16.61 2.81 -1.50
C VAL A 204 17.64 3.88 -1.84
N LYS A 205 17.49 4.49 -3.02
CA LYS A 205 18.23 5.69 -3.41
C LYS A 205 17.26 6.79 -3.80
N GLY A 206 17.44 7.97 -3.25
CA GLY A 206 16.60 9.12 -3.56
C GLY A 206 17.40 10.34 -3.96
N VAL A 207 16.77 11.24 -4.71
CA VAL A 207 17.34 12.54 -5.07
C VAL A 207 16.23 13.58 -5.06
N VAL A 208 16.48 14.72 -4.41
CA VAL A 208 15.67 15.93 -4.53
C VAL A 208 16.33 16.86 -5.55
N THR A 209 15.57 17.34 -6.53
CA THR A 209 16.00 18.31 -7.54
C THR A 209 15.03 19.49 -7.62
N ARG A 210 15.47 20.58 -8.26
CA ARG A 210 14.55 21.62 -8.70
C ARG A 210 13.80 21.15 -9.94
N ALA A 211 12.52 21.48 -10.04
CA ALA A 211 11.69 21.17 -11.20
C ALA A 211 12.34 21.75 -12.47
N GLY A 212 12.51 20.91 -13.49
CA GLY A 212 13.18 21.29 -14.74
C GLY A 212 14.71 21.37 -14.68
N SER A 213 15.34 20.94 -13.59
CA SER A 213 16.80 20.92 -13.43
C SER A 213 17.30 19.56 -12.96
N ASP A 214 18.50 19.20 -13.42
CA ASP A 214 19.25 18.02 -12.93
C ASP A 214 20.09 18.34 -11.67
N ALA A 215 20.08 19.60 -11.22
CA ALA A 215 20.79 20.02 -10.01
C ALA A 215 20.20 19.34 -8.78
N ARG A 216 21.06 18.58 -8.08
CA ARG A 216 20.69 17.80 -6.89
C ARG A 216 20.82 18.68 -5.66
N ILE A 217 19.71 18.87 -4.96
CA ILE A 217 19.65 19.59 -3.68
C ILE A 217 19.98 18.64 -2.52
N ALA A 218 19.39 17.46 -2.54
CA ALA A 218 19.57 16.45 -1.50
C ALA A 218 19.65 15.05 -2.09
N THR A 219 20.36 14.16 -1.40
CA THR A 219 20.44 12.74 -1.76
C THR A 219 19.97 11.89 -0.59
N LEU A 220 19.21 10.83 -0.88
CA LEU A 220 18.74 9.87 0.10
C LEU A 220 19.37 8.52 -0.18
N THR A 221 19.82 7.83 0.87
CA THR A 221 20.39 6.49 0.73
C THR A 221 20.08 5.63 1.95
N GLY A 222 19.85 4.34 1.74
CA GLY A 222 19.70 3.39 2.83
C GLY A 222 18.86 2.19 2.45
N HIS A 223 18.15 1.64 3.44
CA HIS A 223 17.30 0.46 3.27
C HIS A 223 15.92 0.69 3.90
N TRP A 224 14.85 0.29 3.20
CA TRP A 224 13.48 0.53 3.67
C TRP A 224 13.12 -0.31 4.90
N ASN A 225 13.79 -1.44 5.12
CA ASN A 225 13.64 -2.26 6.33
C ASN A 225 14.65 -1.90 7.44
N GLY A 226 15.47 -0.87 7.22
CA GLY A 226 16.51 -0.40 8.14
C GLY A 226 16.38 1.08 8.40
N GLY A 227 17.31 1.88 7.89
CA GLY A 227 17.28 3.33 7.94
C GLY A 227 17.55 3.94 6.57
N ILE A 228 16.95 5.10 6.32
CA ILE A 228 17.19 5.93 5.13
C ILE A 228 17.67 7.29 5.62
N ASN A 229 18.88 7.66 5.22
CA ASN A 229 19.52 8.91 5.55
C ASN A 229 19.42 9.89 4.38
N VAL A 230 19.46 11.18 4.69
CA VAL A 230 19.54 12.29 3.74
C VAL A 230 20.83 13.06 3.95
N ASP A 231 21.41 13.51 2.84
CA ASP A 231 22.54 14.42 2.80
C ASP A 231 22.16 15.63 1.93
N VAL A 232 22.43 16.84 2.43
CA VAL A 232 22.17 18.14 1.79
C VAL A 232 23.50 18.89 1.69
N PRO A 233 24.27 18.67 0.61
CA PRO A 233 25.65 19.18 0.50
C PRO A 233 25.77 20.69 0.65
N GLU A 234 24.84 21.46 0.06
CA GLU A 234 24.88 22.93 0.11
C GLU A 234 24.73 23.49 1.53
N LEU A 235 24.05 22.75 2.42
CA LEU A 235 23.87 23.13 3.82
C LEU A 235 24.88 22.47 4.76
N GLY A 236 25.72 21.55 4.27
CA GLY A 236 26.59 20.71 5.11
C GLY A 236 25.80 19.88 6.13
N ALA A 237 24.54 19.54 5.83
CA ALA A 237 23.62 18.90 6.75
C ALA A 237 23.31 17.47 6.33
N SER A 238 23.27 16.55 7.29
CA SER A 238 22.84 15.18 7.10
C SER A 238 21.95 14.71 8.25
N GLY A 239 21.11 13.71 7.99
CA GLY A 239 20.21 13.19 9.01
C GLY A 239 19.45 11.95 8.57
N THR A 240 18.59 11.45 9.45
CA THR A 240 17.74 10.28 9.16
C THR A 240 16.33 10.73 8.76
N VAL A 241 15.92 10.32 7.56
CA VAL A 241 14.55 10.53 7.05
C VAL A 241 13.63 9.45 7.60
N TYR A 242 14.07 8.20 7.59
CA TYR A 242 13.23 7.08 8.00
C TYR A 242 14.03 6.03 8.77
N ASN A 243 13.41 5.40 9.77
CA ASN A 243 14.00 4.30 10.53
C ASN A 243 12.92 3.27 10.89
N ALA A 244 12.98 2.09 10.29
CA ALA A 244 12.03 1.01 10.50
C ALA A 244 11.96 0.55 11.97
N ARG A 245 13.05 0.66 12.73
CA ARG A 245 13.09 0.27 14.14
C ARG A 245 12.30 1.22 15.05
N GLN A 246 12.03 2.44 14.59
CA GLN A 246 11.22 3.41 15.30
C GLN A 246 9.72 3.26 14.99
N THR A 247 9.37 2.31 14.13
CA THR A 247 7.98 2.05 13.75
C THR A 247 7.41 0.87 14.52
N ASN A 248 6.14 0.96 14.91
CA ASN A 248 5.47 -0.06 15.70
C ASN A 248 4.08 -0.38 15.10
N PRO A 249 3.79 -1.64 14.72
CA PRO A 249 4.70 -2.78 14.70
C PRO A 249 5.82 -2.62 13.66
N VAL A 250 6.93 -3.32 13.87
CA VAL A 250 8.04 -3.34 12.92
C VAL A 250 7.57 -4.02 11.63
N PRO A 251 7.90 -3.49 10.44
CA PRO A 251 7.55 -4.11 9.17
C PRO A 251 8.21 -5.48 9.02
N VAL A 252 7.47 -6.42 8.43
CA VAL A 252 7.92 -7.79 8.20
C VAL A 252 8.08 -7.97 6.69
N PRO A 253 9.30 -8.23 6.16
CA PRO A 253 9.57 -8.22 4.71
C PRO A 253 9.09 -9.49 3.99
N TRP A 254 8.01 -10.11 4.48
CA TRP A 254 7.42 -11.30 3.90
C TRP A 254 5.92 -11.40 4.23
N VAL A 255 5.20 -12.21 3.46
CA VAL A 255 3.78 -12.51 3.66
C VAL A 255 3.50 -13.97 3.35
N ASN A 256 2.52 -14.56 4.03
CA ASN A 256 1.92 -15.81 3.58
C ASN A 256 0.74 -15.45 2.66
N LEU A 257 0.83 -15.64 1.34
CA LEU A 257 -0.24 -15.27 0.42
C LEU A 257 -1.50 -16.16 0.56
N GLY A 258 -1.34 -17.39 1.04
CA GLY A 258 -2.45 -18.29 1.36
C GLY A 258 -3.17 -17.93 2.67
N GLN A 259 -2.48 -17.22 3.58
CA GLN A 259 -3.01 -16.76 4.86
C GLN A 259 -2.36 -15.44 5.29
N PRO A 260 -2.70 -14.30 4.66
CA PRO A 260 -2.00 -13.03 4.89
C PRO A 260 -2.12 -12.53 6.33
N GLY A 261 -3.15 -12.98 7.06
CA GLY A 261 -3.48 -12.54 8.41
C GLY A 261 -3.89 -11.05 8.45
N PRO A 262 -4.03 -10.48 9.65
CA PRO A 262 -4.19 -9.03 9.81
C PRO A 262 -3.05 -8.25 9.15
N ARG A 263 -3.38 -7.25 8.35
CA ARG A 263 -2.44 -6.35 7.67
C ARG A 263 -2.91 -4.91 7.78
N ARG A 264 -1.96 -4.00 8.00
CA ARG A 264 -2.23 -2.57 7.78
C ARG A 264 -2.63 -2.34 6.33
N LEU A 265 -3.47 -1.32 6.09
CA LEU A 265 -4.03 -1.06 4.77
C LEU A 265 -4.77 -2.28 4.20
N ALA A 266 -5.54 -2.98 5.04
CA ALA A 266 -6.24 -4.21 4.71
C ALA A 266 -7.04 -4.13 3.41
N LYS A 267 -7.57 -2.94 3.06
CA LYS A 267 -8.39 -2.69 1.88
C LYS A 267 -7.54 -2.63 0.62
N LEU A 268 -6.36 -2.03 0.68
CA LEU A 268 -5.38 -2.10 -0.39
C LEU A 268 -4.88 -3.54 -0.57
N TRP A 269 -4.66 -4.27 0.53
CA TRP A 269 -4.36 -5.69 0.47
C TRP A 269 -5.49 -6.52 -0.17
N SER A 270 -6.76 -6.22 0.10
CA SER A 270 -7.88 -6.86 -0.61
C SER A 270 -7.76 -6.69 -2.12
N ALA A 271 -7.51 -5.46 -2.60
CA ALA A 271 -7.32 -5.19 -4.02
C ALA A 271 -6.06 -5.90 -4.59
N ILE A 272 -4.97 -5.97 -3.82
CA ILE A 272 -3.75 -6.70 -4.19
C ILE A 272 -4.05 -8.20 -4.33
N LEU A 273 -4.67 -8.82 -3.32
CA LEU A 273 -4.97 -10.26 -3.31
C LEU A 273 -5.94 -10.62 -4.45
N GLU A 274 -6.93 -9.78 -4.72
CA GLU A 274 -7.79 -9.95 -5.89
C GLU A 274 -6.97 -9.88 -7.19
N SER A 275 -6.07 -8.91 -7.33
CA SER A 275 -5.22 -8.83 -8.53
C SER A 275 -4.33 -10.07 -8.74
N LEU A 276 -3.80 -10.66 -7.66
CA LEU A 276 -3.02 -11.90 -7.70
C LEU A 276 -3.88 -13.11 -8.09
N TYR A 277 -5.18 -13.08 -7.77
CA TYR A 277 -6.10 -14.14 -8.12
C TYR A 277 -6.39 -14.22 -9.63
N PHE A 278 -6.30 -13.09 -10.32
CA PHE A 278 -6.53 -12.96 -11.76
C PHE A 278 -5.23 -12.85 -12.56
N LEU A 279 -4.14 -13.48 -12.09
CA LEU A 279 -2.92 -13.61 -12.89
C LEU A 279 -3.24 -14.33 -14.21
N ASP A 280 -2.71 -13.81 -15.31
CA ASP A 280 -2.94 -14.33 -16.65
C ASP A 280 -1.81 -15.31 -17.04
N PRO A 281 -2.08 -16.63 -17.13
CA PRO A 281 -1.06 -17.62 -17.50
C PRO A 281 -0.57 -17.44 -18.94
N HIS A 282 -1.43 -16.96 -19.85
CA HIS A 282 -1.05 -16.73 -21.24
C HIS A 282 -0.05 -15.58 -21.36
N GLN A 283 -0.24 -14.49 -20.60
CA GLN A 283 0.76 -13.42 -20.50
C GLN A 283 2.05 -13.94 -19.85
N ALA A 284 1.93 -14.75 -18.80
CA ALA A 284 3.10 -15.32 -18.11
C ALA A 284 3.91 -16.28 -18.99
N ALA A 285 3.27 -16.99 -19.93
CA ALA A 285 3.93 -17.90 -20.87
C ALA A 285 4.98 -17.21 -21.75
N ALA A 286 4.86 -15.88 -21.96
CA ALA A 286 5.88 -15.07 -22.62
C ALA A 286 7.23 -15.01 -21.86
N TYR A 287 7.26 -15.47 -20.61
CA TYR A 287 8.44 -15.60 -19.76
C TYR A 287 8.85 -17.07 -19.52
N GLY A 288 8.18 -18.02 -20.18
CA GLY A 288 8.49 -19.45 -20.15
C GLY A 288 7.60 -20.29 -19.24
N LYS A 289 7.72 -21.62 -19.35
CA LYS A 289 6.84 -22.60 -18.68
C LYS A 289 6.75 -22.43 -17.16
N LYS A 290 7.86 -22.08 -16.49
CA LYS A 290 7.86 -21.86 -15.03
C LYS A 290 7.00 -20.65 -14.62
N ALA A 291 6.99 -19.59 -15.44
CA ALA A 291 6.18 -18.40 -15.19
C ALA A 291 4.69 -18.69 -15.41
N GLU A 292 4.35 -19.43 -16.48
CA GLU A 292 3.00 -19.92 -16.75
C GLU A 292 2.46 -20.82 -15.63
N GLN A 293 3.28 -21.76 -15.15
CA GLN A 293 2.95 -22.62 -14.01
C GLN A 293 2.69 -21.79 -12.75
N MET A 294 3.57 -20.83 -12.44
CA MET A 294 3.38 -19.92 -11.30
C MET A 294 2.05 -19.15 -11.38
N ALA A 295 1.70 -18.60 -12.55
CA ALA A 295 0.44 -17.88 -12.75
C ALA A 295 -0.80 -18.78 -12.53
N THR A 296 -0.68 -20.07 -12.85
CA THR A 296 -1.75 -21.07 -12.64
C THR A 296 -1.85 -21.50 -11.17
N GLU A 297 -0.71 -21.70 -10.51
CA GLU A 297 -0.66 -22.33 -9.19
C GLU A 297 -0.89 -21.33 -8.04
N VAL A 298 -0.47 -20.07 -8.18
CA VAL A 298 -0.63 -19.05 -7.12
C VAL A 298 -2.10 -18.79 -6.75
N PRO A 299 -3.03 -18.57 -7.71
CA PRO A 299 -4.45 -18.44 -7.38
C PRO A 299 -5.02 -19.65 -6.61
N MET A 300 -4.53 -20.85 -6.92
CA MET A 300 -4.94 -22.09 -6.23
C MET A 300 -4.45 -22.12 -4.78
N ALA A 301 -3.20 -21.70 -4.52
CA ALA A 301 -2.65 -21.58 -3.17
C ALA A 301 -3.36 -20.50 -2.34
N MET A 302 -3.96 -19.50 -3.00
CA MET A 302 -4.71 -18.41 -2.39
C MET A 302 -6.19 -18.72 -2.13
N LYS A 303 -6.67 -19.94 -2.42
CA LYS A 303 -8.10 -20.27 -2.28
C LYS A 303 -8.64 -20.00 -0.87
N HIS A 304 -7.82 -20.17 0.16
CA HIS A 304 -8.20 -19.96 1.56
C HIS A 304 -7.93 -18.54 2.08
N SER A 305 -7.10 -17.73 1.41
CA SER A 305 -6.82 -16.36 1.86
C SER A 305 -7.97 -15.39 1.60
N LEU A 306 -8.89 -15.73 0.70
CA LEU A 306 -9.97 -14.85 0.29
C LEU A 306 -11.21 -14.90 1.19
N LEU A 307 -11.16 -15.65 2.32
CA LEU A 307 -12.07 -15.68 3.50
C LEU A 307 -13.56 -15.31 3.31
N TYR A 308 -14.12 -15.51 2.12
CA TYR A 308 -15.54 -15.29 1.86
C TYR A 308 -16.39 -16.18 2.78
N GLU A 309 -15.96 -17.43 2.97
CA GLU A 309 -16.65 -18.42 3.79
C GLU A 309 -16.71 -18.06 5.28
N VAL A 310 -15.71 -17.32 5.80
CA VAL A 310 -15.70 -16.85 7.20
C VAL A 310 -16.56 -15.61 7.38
N ALA A 311 -16.60 -14.72 6.40
CA ALA A 311 -17.42 -13.50 6.46
C ALA A 311 -18.93 -13.80 6.35
N GLU A 312 -19.33 -14.83 5.61
CA GLU A 312 -20.74 -15.23 5.49
C GLU A 312 -21.26 -16.07 6.67
N GLY A 313 -20.45 -16.36 7.68
CA GLY A 313 -20.88 -17.16 8.82
C GLY A 313 -21.30 -18.59 8.42
N ILE A 314 -20.75 -19.10 7.32
CA ILE A 314 -20.94 -20.49 6.89
C ILE A 314 -20.37 -21.36 8.02
N LYS A 315 -21.26 -21.93 8.83
CA LYS A 315 -20.86 -22.84 9.91
C LYS A 315 -20.12 -24.00 9.25
N PRO A 316 -18.93 -24.38 9.74
CA PRO A 316 -18.25 -25.56 9.23
C PRO A 316 -19.23 -26.73 9.28
N LYS A 317 -19.47 -27.35 8.13
CA LYS A 317 -20.29 -28.55 8.03
C LYS A 317 -19.70 -29.54 9.04
N LYS A 318 -20.50 -30.03 9.99
CA LYS A 318 -20.05 -30.99 11.01
C LYS A 318 -19.30 -32.12 10.31
N ALA A 319 -18.00 -32.25 10.64
CA ALA A 319 -17.15 -33.32 10.16
C ALA A 319 -17.79 -34.66 10.54
N GLY A 320 -18.29 -35.35 9.52
CA GLY A 320 -19.02 -36.61 9.64
C GLY A 320 -19.12 -37.34 8.31
N ASP A 321 -18.20 -37.09 7.38
CA ASP A 321 -18.01 -37.89 6.18
C ASP A 321 -16.50 -38.04 5.97
N ASP A 322 -16.02 -39.28 6.10
CA ASP A 322 -14.64 -39.74 5.94
C ASP A 322 -14.18 -39.71 4.47
N ALA A 323 -14.39 -38.59 3.78
CA ALA A 323 -13.69 -38.32 2.53
C ALA A 323 -12.37 -37.63 2.89
N SER A 324 -11.24 -38.22 2.48
CA SER A 324 -9.95 -37.55 2.66
C SER A 324 -10.05 -36.17 2.02
N GLU A 325 -9.62 -35.13 2.74
CA GLU A 325 -9.66 -33.73 2.30
C GLU A 325 -9.00 -33.58 0.90
N ALA A 326 -8.06 -34.47 0.57
CA ALA A 326 -7.40 -34.58 -0.73
C ALA A 326 -8.27 -35.14 -1.88
N GLU A 327 -9.29 -35.97 -1.62
CA GLU A 327 -10.17 -36.56 -2.64
C GLU A 327 -11.31 -35.63 -3.06
N LEU A 328 -11.87 -34.84 -2.13
CA LEU A 328 -12.85 -33.80 -2.45
C LEU A 328 -12.27 -32.67 -3.32
N ILE A 329 -10.96 -32.47 -3.26
CA ILE A 329 -10.23 -31.46 -4.06
C ILE A 329 -10.09 -31.85 -5.54
N ARG A 330 -10.15 -33.15 -5.89
CA ARG A 330 -9.86 -33.64 -7.24
C ARG A 330 -11.08 -33.79 -8.16
N ALA A 331 -12.30 -33.81 -7.64
CA ALA A 331 -13.47 -34.30 -8.39
C ALA A 331 -14.34 -33.24 -9.09
N ALA A 332 -14.09 -31.95 -8.92
CA ALA A 332 -14.76 -30.88 -9.67
C ALA A 332 -13.73 -29.80 -10.00
N ALA A 333 -13.74 -29.25 -11.21
CA ALA A 333 -13.02 -27.99 -11.47
C ALA A 333 -13.58 -26.98 -10.46
N PRO A 334 -12.83 -26.61 -9.41
CA PRO A 334 -13.44 -25.95 -8.29
C PRO A 334 -13.68 -24.53 -8.77
N GLU A 335 -14.94 -24.19 -9.02
CA GLU A 335 -15.32 -22.79 -9.18
C GLU A 335 -14.76 -22.06 -7.96
N LEU A 336 -13.83 -21.19 -8.28
CA LEU A 336 -13.07 -20.39 -7.35
C LEU A 336 -14.07 -19.50 -6.57
N PRO A 337 -14.12 -19.56 -5.22
CA PRO A 337 -15.17 -18.96 -4.41
C PRO A 337 -14.97 -17.45 -4.27
N LEU A 338 -15.02 -16.73 -5.38
CA LEU A 338 -15.15 -15.28 -5.38
C LEU A 338 -16.63 -14.90 -5.31
N PRO A 339 -16.97 -13.81 -4.61
CA PRO A 339 -18.33 -13.25 -4.67
C PRO A 339 -18.77 -13.05 -6.13
N PRO A 340 -20.02 -13.39 -6.50
CA PRO A 340 -20.53 -13.26 -7.86
C PRO A 340 -20.32 -11.86 -8.45
N VAL A 341 -20.38 -10.83 -7.61
CA VAL A 341 -20.20 -9.44 -8.02
C VAL A 341 -18.76 -9.11 -8.44
N VAL A 342 -17.74 -9.71 -7.80
CA VAL A 342 -16.33 -9.54 -8.19
C VAL A 342 -16.08 -10.21 -9.53
N ARG A 343 -16.65 -11.41 -9.74
CA ARG A 343 -16.57 -12.13 -11.01
C ARG A 343 -17.23 -11.34 -12.14
N THR A 344 -18.40 -10.76 -11.89
CA THR A 344 -19.13 -9.93 -12.85
C THR A 344 -18.31 -8.69 -13.23
N ALA A 345 -17.83 -7.92 -12.24
CA ALA A 345 -17.01 -6.74 -12.47
C ALA A 345 -15.75 -7.07 -13.30
N ARG A 346 -15.12 -8.21 -13.02
CA ARG A 346 -13.93 -8.67 -13.77
C ARG A 346 -14.26 -9.10 -15.19
N ALA A 347 -15.39 -9.79 -15.41
CA ALA A 347 -15.86 -10.13 -16.75
C ALA A 347 -16.16 -8.87 -17.60
N GLU A 348 -16.56 -7.77 -16.95
CA GLU A 348 -16.76 -6.46 -17.55
C GLU A 348 -15.46 -5.66 -17.73
N GLY A 349 -14.32 -6.21 -17.31
CA GLY A 349 -13.01 -5.56 -17.42
C GLY A 349 -12.71 -4.52 -16.34
N HIS A 350 -13.52 -4.43 -15.28
CA HIS A 350 -13.27 -3.55 -14.15
C HIS A 350 -12.20 -4.13 -13.22
N LEU A 351 -11.21 -3.30 -12.87
CA LEU A 351 -10.16 -3.64 -11.92
C LEU A 351 -10.53 -3.15 -10.52
N PRO A 352 -10.05 -3.81 -9.45
CA PRO A 352 -10.23 -3.31 -8.10
C PRO A 352 -9.43 -2.03 -7.90
N ILE A 353 -10.08 -1.05 -7.30
CA ILE A 353 -9.58 0.27 -7.03
C ILE A 353 -9.57 0.47 -5.53
N PHE A 354 -8.41 0.87 -5.01
CA PHE A 354 -8.24 1.39 -3.67
C PHE A 354 -8.27 2.92 -3.70
N GLN A 355 -9.09 3.51 -2.85
CA GLN A 355 -9.10 4.94 -2.58
C GLN A 355 -8.89 5.20 -1.10
N LEU A 356 -8.02 6.14 -0.78
CA LEU A 356 -7.84 6.70 0.55
C LEU A 356 -8.18 8.18 0.50
N PHE A 357 -9.01 8.60 1.44
CA PHE A 357 -9.29 10.00 1.74
C PHE A 357 -8.93 10.25 3.19
N TYR A 358 -8.02 11.18 3.41
CA TYR A 358 -7.43 11.45 4.71
C TYR A 358 -7.38 12.97 4.89
N SER A 359 -8.20 13.51 5.79
CA SER A 359 -8.29 14.94 6.04
C SER A 359 -8.06 15.21 7.52
N LEU A 360 -7.25 16.24 7.81
CA LEU A 360 -7.07 16.79 9.15
C LEU A 360 -7.69 18.17 9.19
N GLN A 361 -8.48 18.44 10.23
CA GLN A 361 -9.16 19.71 10.43
C GLN A 361 -8.97 20.15 11.88
N THR A 362 -8.93 21.45 12.14
CA THR A 362 -9.01 21.93 13.52
C THR A 362 -10.44 21.80 14.05
N VAL A 363 -10.61 21.87 15.38
CA VAL A 363 -11.91 21.91 16.03
C VAL A 363 -12.25 23.37 16.35
N GLN A 364 -13.47 23.81 16.02
CA GLN A 364 -13.99 25.09 16.52
C GLN A 364 -14.47 24.90 17.95
N GLU A 365 -13.86 25.62 18.90
CA GLU A 365 -14.31 25.65 20.30
C GLU A 365 -15.64 26.40 20.48
#